data_AF-A0A2G6C3D8-F1
#
_entry.id   AF-A0A2G6C3D8-F1
#
_cell.length_a   1.000
_cell.length_b   1.000
_cell.length_c   1.000
_cell.angle_alpha   90.00
_cell.angle_beta   90.00
_cell.angle_gamma   90.00
#
_symmetry.space_group_name_H-M   'P 1'
#
loop_
_entity.id
_entity.type
_entity.pdbx_description
1 polymer ?
#
loop_
_entity_poly.entity_id
_entity_poly.type
_entity_poly.pdbx_seq_one_letter_code
_entity_poly.pdbx_strand_id
1 'polypeptide(L)'
;TVEFALGEFYNQPETLSVYKRENGQLTDITSQVSLHNSGGKTILRYSLVDGATFDDDNQANAQILDPIYIGVPRQGLAQTGSGVYGYLFVGIILMAAGALSLRVSARRR
;
A
#
# COMPACT_ATOMS: atom_id res chain seq x y z
N THR A 1 -9.91 25.43 6.03
CA THR A 1 -9.89 23.96 6.10
C THR A 1 -11.01 23.41 5.27
N VAL A 2 -10.70 22.43 4.42
CA VAL A 2 -11.67 21.76 3.53
C VAL A 2 -11.60 20.26 3.78
N GLU A 3 -12.75 19.61 3.69
CA GLU A 3 -12.90 18.16 3.79
C GLU A 3 -13.65 17.66 2.56
N PHE A 4 -13.15 16.58 1.95
CA PHE A 4 -13.86 15.91 0.89
C PHE A 4 -13.74 14.38 1.03
N ALA A 5 -14.82 13.70 0.68
CA ALA A 5 -14.84 12.25 0.61
C ALA A 5 -14.17 11.81 -0.70
N LEU A 6 -13.24 10.87 -0.60
CA LEU A 6 -12.72 10.16 -1.75
C LEU A 6 -13.84 9.31 -2.37
N GLY A 7 -13.75 9.06 -3.68
CA GLY A 7 -14.71 8.25 -4.42
C GLY A 7 -14.68 6.76 -4.03
N GLU A 8 -13.72 6.34 -3.22
CA GLU A 8 -13.50 4.95 -2.81
C GLU A 8 -13.15 4.88 -1.32
N PHE A 9 -13.49 3.75 -0.69
CA PHE A 9 -13.13 3.44 0.68
C PHE A 9 -11.80 2.67 0.71
N TYR A 10 -10.82 3.23 1.41
CA TYR A 10 -9.51 2.61 1.59
C TYR A 10 -9.40 2.05 3.01
N ASN A 11 -9.15 0.75 3.13
CA ASN A 11 -9.01 0.07 4.43
C ASN A 11 -7.86 0.64 5.28
N GLN A 12 -6.80 1.12 4.62
CA GLN A 12 -5.59 1.64 5.25
C GLN A 12 -5.30 3.06 4.70
N PRO A 13 -6.06 4.08 5.12
CA PRO A 13 -5.93 5.44 4.60
C PRO A 13 -4.53 6.04 4.80
N GLU A 14 -3.80 5.62 5.84
CA GLU A 14 -2.43 6.01 6.14
C GLU A 14 -1.40 5.55 5.09
N THR A 15 -1.77 4.60 4.23
CA THR A 15 -0.89 4.09 3.16
C THR A 15 -1.01 4.90 1.87
N LEU A 16 -1.97 5.82 1.79
CA LEU A 16 -2.18 6.67 0.63
C LEU A 16 -1.17 7.80 0.62
N SER A 17 -0.71 8.14 -0.58
CA SER A 17 0.07 9.36 -0.82
C SER A 17 -0.80 10.41 -1.49
N VAL A 18 -0.63 11.67 -1.11
CA VAL A 18 -1.40 12.79 -1.65
C VAL A 18 -0.47 13.77 -2.30
N TYR A 19 -0.77 14.13 -3.56
CA TYR A 19 0.05 15.04 -4.35
C TYR A 19 -0.79 16.19 -4.87
N LYS A 20 -0.14 17.35 -5.00
CA LYS A 20 -0.68 18.50 -5.70
C LYS A 20 0.30 19.01 -6.74
N ARG A 21 -0.20 19.73 -7.73
CA ARG A 21 0.66 20.45 -8.65
C ARG A 21 1.08 21.78 -8.02
N GLU A 22 2.35 22.10 -8.17
CA GLU A 22 2.94 23.38 -7.80
C GLU A 22 3.97 23.73 -8.87
N ASN A 23 3.81 24.89 -9.53
CA ASN A 23 4.70 25.34 -10.61
C ASN A 23 4.91 24.28 -11.73
N GLY A 24 3.86 23.53 -12.06
CA GLY A 24 3.92 22.47 -13.07
C GLY A 24 4.52 21.13 -12.61
N GLN A 25 4.99 21.02 -11.37
CA GLN A 25 5.53 19.77 -10.82
C GLN A 25 4.56 19.14 -9.80
N LEU A 26 4.57 17.82 -9.69
CA LEU A 26 3.85 17.10 -8.64
C LEU A 26 4.65 17.16 -7.34
N THR A 27 4.12 17.85 -6.35
CA THR A 27 4.65 17.96 -4.99
C THR A 27 3.88 17.02 -4.06
N ASP A 28 4.61 16.25 -3.26
CA ASP A 28 4.03 15.42 -2.21
C ASP A 28 3.58 16.29 -1.02
N ILE A 29 2.29 16.23 -0.71
CA ILE A 29 1.66 16.96 0.40
C ILE A 29 1.09 16.01 1.47
N THR A 30 1.48 14.74 1.47
CA THR A 30 0.94 13.70 2.36
C THR A 30 1.08 14.09 3.84
N SER A 31 2.15 14.78 4.23
CA SER A 31 2.39 15.24 5.60
C SER A 31 1.51 16.43 6.03
N GLN A 32 0.87 17.11 5.08
CA GLN A 32 0.06 18.32 5.30
C GLN A 32 -1.44 18.01 5.29
N VAL A 33 -1.81 16.76 5.03
CA VAL A 33 -3.19 16.30 4.96
C VAL A 33 -3.48 15.26 6.03
N SER A 34 -4.74 15.15 6.41
CA SER A 34 -5.24 14.10 7.29
C SER A 34 -6.22 13.22 6.53
N LEU A 35 -5.95 11.92 6.54
CA LEU A 35 -6.81 10.91 5.93
C LEU A 35 -7.42 10.06 7.04
N HIS A 36 -8.74 9.91 7.02
CA HIS A 36 -9.43 9.07 7.98
C HIS A 36 -10.70 8.47 7.38
N ASN A 37 -11.15 7.37 7.96
CA ASN A 37 -12.36 6.69 7.53
C ASN A 37 -13.56 7.12 8.38
N SER A 38 -14.66 7.50 7.74
CA SER A 38 -15.90 7.86 8.42
C SER A 38 -17.10 7.57 7.51
N GLY A 39 -18.17 6.99 8.08
CA GLY A 39 -19.40 6.71 7.34
C GLY A 39 -19.23 5.82 6.10
N GLY A 40 -18.27 4.88 6.13
CA GLY A 40 -17.98 4.00 4.99
C GLY A 40 -17.25 4.67 3.84
N LYS A 41 -16.66 5.85 4.05
CA LYS A 41 -15.87 6.60 3.07
C LYS A 41 -14.52 6.99 3.66
N THR A 42 -13.52 7.16 2.80
CA THR A 42 -12.26 7.78 3.19
C THR A 42 -12.37 9.28 2.98
N ILE A 43 -12.09 10.06 4.01
CA ILE A 43 -12.16 11.52 4.02
C ILE A 43 -10.73 12.07 4.03
N LEU A 44 -10.46 13.00 3.11
CA LEU A 44 -9.25 13.80 3.09
C LEU A 44 -9.58 15.20 3.63
N ARG A 45 -8.82 15.62 4.64
CA ARG A 45 -8.91 16.93 5.28
C ARG A 45 -7.57 17.65 5.16
N TYR A 46 -7.62 18.93 4.80
CA TYR A 46 -6.43 19.78 4.71
C TYR A 46 -6.80 21.26 4.73
N SER A 47 -5.80 22.13 4.92
CA SER A 47 -6.00 23.57 4.87
C SER A 47 -5.42 24.12 3.58
N LEU A 48 -6.23 24.91 2.87
CA LEU A 48 -5.73 25.76 1.78
C LEU A 48 -6.05 27.21 2.09
N VAL A 49 -5.25 28.06 1.48
CA VAL A 49 -5.47 29.50 1.38
C VAL A 49 -5.52 29.84 -0.10
N ASP A 50 -6.60 30.51 -0.49
CA ASP A 50 -6.82 31.03 -1.85
C ASP A 50 -5.77 32.09 -2.20
N GLY A 51 -5.15 32.02 -3.37
CA GLY A 51 -4.05 32.88 -3.80
C GLY A 51 -2.70 32.63 -3.10
N ALA A 52 -2.51 31.46 -2.49
CA ALA A 52 -1.29 31.10 -1.76
C ALA A 52 -0.57 29.89 -2.35
N THR A 53 0.40 29.34 -1.61
CA THR A 53 1.07 28.09 -1.96
C THR A 53 0.05 26.99 -2.20
N PHE A 54 0.24 26.20 -3.26
CA PHE A 54 -0.72 25.20 -3.73
C PHE A 54 -2.00 25.81 -4.30
N ASP A 55 -1.95 26.98 -4.92
CA ASP A 55 -2.99 27.47 -5.82
C ASP A 55 -2.36 27.66 -7.19
N ASP A 56 -2.72 26.84 -8.19
CA ASP A 56 -1.94 26.75 -9.43
C ASP A 56 -1.99 28.06 -10.23
N ASP A 57 -3.03 28.89 -10.05
CA ASP A 57 -3.14 30.22 -10.66
C ASP A 57 -2.64 31.38 -9.76
N ASN A 58 -2.34 31.10 -8.47
CA ASN A 58 -1.94 32.06 -7.45
C ASN A 58 -2.85 33.30 -7.34
N GLN A 59 -4.12 33.22 -7.73
CA GLN A 59 -5.05 34.35 -7.69
C GLN A 59 -6.03 34.20 -6.54
N ALA A 60 -6.07 35.19 -5.65
CA ALA A 60 -7.10 35.27 -4.62
C ALA A 60 -8.46 35.67 -5.24
N ASN A 61 -9.13 34.72 -5.88
CA ASN A 61 -10.40 34.89 -6.60
C ASN A 61 -11.56 34.07 -5.98
N ALA A 62 -11.35 33.53 -4.78
CA ALA A 62 -12.22 32.65 -4.02
C ALA A 62 -12.50 31.29 -4.69
N GLN A 63 -11.63 30.83 -5.60
CA GLN A 63 -11.77 29.56 -6.30
C GLN A 63 -10.44 28.82 -6.35
N ILE A 64 -10.42 27.59 -5.85
CA ILE A 64 -9.29 26.68 -6.03
C ILE A 64 -9.78 25.49 -6.86
N LEU A 65 -9.40 25.45 -8.14
CA LEU A 65 -9.85 24.44 -9.11
C LEU A 65 -8.82 23.32 -9.32
N ASP A 66 -7.75 23.33 -8.53
CA ASP A 66 -6.62 22.43 -8.72
C ASP A 66 -6.98 20.97 -8.45
N PRO A 67 -6.59 20.05 -9.35
CA PRO A 67 -6.71 18.63 -9.09
C PRO A 67 -5.83 18.18 -7.91
N ILE A 68 -6.38 17.28 -7.10
CA ILE A 68 -5.62 16.51 -6.10
C ILE A 68 -5.44 15.09 -6.61
N TYR A 69 -4.21 14.60 -6.54
CA TYR A 69 -3.85 13.26 -6.96
C TYR A 69 -3.64 12.36 -5.76
N ILE A 70 -4.23 11.16 -5.79
CA ILE A 70 -4.09 10.15 -4.75
C ILE A 70 -3.27 8.99 -5.29
N GLY A 71 -2.11 8.76 -4.69
CA GLY A 71 -1.28 7.57 -4.92
C GLY A 71 -1.76 6.42 -4.06
N VAL A 72 -2.22 5.35 -4.71
CA VAL A 72 -2.62 4.11 -4.04
C VAL A 72 -1.48 3.08 -4.18
N PRO A 73 -0.88 2.60 -3.09
CA PRO A 73 0.19 1.61 -3.18
C PRO A 73 -0.33 0.31 -3.80
N ARG A 74 0.40 -0.22 -4.79
CA ARG A 74 0.10 -1.55 -5.33
C ARG A 74 0.46 -2.59 -4.28
N GLN A 75 -0.53 -3.28 -3.73
CA GLN A 75 -0.27 -4.47 -2.93
C GLN A 75 0.35 -5.54 -3.84
N GLY A 76 1.67 -5.75 -3.71
CA GLY A 76 2.36 -6.84 -4.39
C GLY A 76 1.78 -8.17 -3.91
N LEU A 77 1.36 -9.02 -4.85
CA LEU A 77 0.92 -10.39 -4.56
C LEU A 77 2.00 -11.08 -3.69
N ALA A 78 1.58 -11.62 -2.55
CA ALA A 78 2.48 -12.28 -1.61
C ALA A 78 3.32 -13.35 -2.35
N GLN A 79 4.64 -13.26 -2.25
CA GLN A 79 5.58 -14.20 -2.85
C GLN A 79 5.52 -15.52 -2.07
N THR A 80 4.63 -16.44 -2.45
CA THR A 80 4.48 -17.77 -1.81
C THR A 80 5.59 -18.77 -2.19
N GLY A 81 6.65 -18.33 -2.86
CA GLY A 81 7.69 -19.20 -3.43
C GLY A 81 8.74 -19.75 -2.45
N SER A 82 8.84 -19.22 -1.21
CA SER A 82 9.92 -19.58 -0.28
C SER A 82 9.66 -20.87 0.52
N GLY A 83 8.40 -21.30 0.65
CA GLY A 83 8.04 -22.49 1.45
C GLY A 83 8.26 -23.83 0.72
N VAL A 84 8.26 -23.83 -0.62
CA VAL A 84 8.24 -25.07 -1.42
C VAL A 84 9.53 -25.89 -1.25
N TYR A 85 10.69 -25.22 -1.19
CA TYR A 85 11.98 -25.89 -1.01
C TYR A 85 12.15 -26.52 0.38
N GLY A 86 11.58 -25.90 1.42
CA GLY A 86 11.60 -26.46 2.78
C GLY A 86 10.85 -27.78 2.87
N TYR A 87 9.64 -27.85 2.30
CA TYR A 87 8.84 -29.09 2.28
C TYR A 87 9.44 -30.18 1.40
N LEU A 88 10.06 -29.82 0.25
CA LEU A 88 10.78 -30.77 -0.60
C LEU A 88 11.98 -31.41 0.12
N PHE A 89 12.77 -30.62 0.86
CA PHE A 89 13.90 -31.15 1.63
C PHE A 89 13.46 -32.12 2.71
N VAL A 90 12.40 -31.78 3.46
CA VAL A 90 11.85 -32.67 4.50
C VAL A 90 11.33 -33.97 3.89
N GLY A 91 10.64 -33.90 2.75
CA GLY A 91 10.15 -35.09 2.03
C GLY A 91 11.28 -36.03 1.58
N ILE A 92 12.38 -35.48 1.04
CA ILE A 92 13.54 -36.28 0.61
C ILE A 92 14.21 -36.97 1.81
N ILE A 93 14.37 -36.28 2.94
CA ILE A 93 14.99 -36.84 4.15
C ILE A 93 14.15 -38.00 4.70
N LEU A 94 12.82 -37.85 4.76
CA LEU A 94 11.90 -38.91 5.21
C LEU A 94 11.98 -40.16 4.31
N MET A 95 12.02 -39.98 3.00
CA MET A 95 12.14 -41.09 2.03
C MET A 95 13.47 -41.84 2.18
N ALA A 96 14.58 -41.11 2.35
CA ALA A 96 15.90 -41.70 2.55
C ALA A 96 16.00 -42.47 3.89
N ALA A 97 15.47 -41.91 4.97
CA ALA A 97 15.46 -42.56 6.28
C ALA A 97 14.60 -43.84 6.28
N GLY A 98 13.42 -43.80 5.64
CA GLY A 98 12.56 -44.96 5.48
C GLY A 98 13.23 -46.11 4.72
N ALA A 99 13.89 -45.78 3.59
CA ALA A 99 14.61 -46.77 2.79
C ALA A 99 15.78 -47.42 3.56
N LEU A 100 16.51 -46.64 4.35
CA LEU A 100 17.62 -47.14 5.16
C LEU A 100 17.13 -48.09 6.26
N SER A 101 16.07 -47.73 6.97
CA SER A 101 15.46 -48.55 8.04
C SER A 101 14.96 -49.90 7.51
N LEU A 102 14.36 -49.92 6.32
CA LEU A 102 13.93 -51.15 5.66
C LEU A 102 15.12 -52.05 5.28
N ARG A 103 16.19 -51.47 4.74
CA ARG A 103 17.40 -52.22 4.35
C ARG A 103 18.14 -52.81 5.55
N VAL A 104 18.22 -52.09 6.66
CA VAL A 104 18.83 -52.58 7.90
C VAL A 104 17.99 -53.71 8.51
N SER A 105 16.66 -53.55 8.53
CA SER A 105 15.74 -54.58 9.05
C SER A 105 15.77 -55.86 8.20
N ALA A 106 15.85 -55.73 6.88
CA ALA A 106 15.91 -56.87 5.96
C ALA A 106 17.24 -57.65 6.04
N ARG A 107 18.35 -57.01 6.44
CA ARG A 107 19.66 -57.67 6.63
C ARG A 107 19.83 -58.36 7.99
N ARG A 108 18.96 -58.05 8.96
CA ARG A 108 18.99 -58.62 10.32
C ARG A 108 18.06 -59.83 10.49
N ARG A 109 17.34 -60.23 9.44
CA ARG A 109 16.60 -61.49 9.34
C ARG A 109 17.40 -62.47 8.51
#